data_AF-A0A921UFK1-F1
#
_entry.id   AF-A0A921UFK1-F1
#
_cell.length_a   1.000
_cell.length_b   1.000
_cell.length_c   1.000
_cell.angle_alpha   90.00
_cell.angle_beta   90.00
_cell.angle_gamma   90.00
#
_symmetry.space_group_name_H-M   'P 1'
#
loop_
_entity.id
_entity.type
_entity.pdbx_description
1 polymer ?
#
loop_
_entity_poly.entity_id
_entity_poly.type
_entity_poly.pdbx_seq_one_letter_code
_entity_poly.pdbx_strand_id
1 'polypeptide(L)'
;MCRRFRDLAAHPAVLSRASAAAVAVPAGRWSDAAHRFLRQCAAAGNLHACYFLGMVRFYCIGGRATGAALLARAAAGGHAAALYALAVVQFNGSGGVKADKDPRAGVALCARAAWLGHVPALRELGHCLQDGYGARRDAATGRRFLLHAAAREFLVPSSHTHRRNGQEEEDAASRFMVEWWALAAAKTGGEGDGDADVRLCSHPRCGRRETRRHEFRRCSACGSAVYCSRECQALDWKRVHRGQCAAAASRWLAAGNAQ
;
A
#
# COMPACT_ATOMS: atom_id res chain seq x y z
N MET A 1 12.16 29.55 -9.83
CA MET A 1 12.94 28.29 -9.70
C MET A 1 13.50 27.90 -11.07
N CYS A 2 14.81 27.68 -11.18
CA CYS A 2 15.52 27.41 -12.45
C CYS A 2 15.05 26.11 -13.14
N ARG A 3 14.89 26.15 -14.47
CA ARG A 3 14.47 24.99 -15.29
C ARG A 3 15.45 23.82 -15.16
N ARG A 4 16.75 24.09 -15.24
CA ARG A 4 17.82 23.08 -15.12
C ARG A 4 17.80 22.35 -13.76
N PHE A 5 17.53 23.09 -12.68
CA PHE A 5 17.37 22.47 -11.35
C PHE A 5 16.16 21.54 -11.30
N ARG A 6 15.03 21.97 -11.89
CA ARG A 6 13.81 21.16 -11.97
C ARG A 6 14.01 19.89 -12.78
N ASP A 7 14.73 19.98 -13.89
CA ASP A 7 15.02 18.84 -14.76
C ASP A 7 15.94 17.83 -14.07
N LEU A 8 16.97 18.30 -13.36
CA LEU A 8 17.84 17.44 -12.54
C LEU A 8 17.09 16.79 -11.38
N ALA A 9 16.20 17.52 -10.70
CA ALA A 9 15.38 16.97 -9.62
C ALA A 9 14.43 15.86 -10.09
N ALA A 10 14.06 15.85 -11.38
CA ALA A 10 13.25 14.80 -12.00
C ALA A 10 14.09 13.66 -12.61
N HIS A 11 15.41 13.71 -12.53
CA HIS A 11 16.29 12.70 -13.12
C HIS A 11 16.18 11.36 -12.36
N PRO A 12 16.09 10.19 -13.03
CA PRO A 12 15.93 8.90 -12.36
C PRO A 12 16.99 8.61 -11.30
N ALA A 13 18.25 8.99 -11.55
CA ALA A 13 19.33 8.80 -10.57
C ALA A 13 19.08 9.56 -9.26
N VAL A 14 18.50 10.77 -9.33
CA VAL A 14 18.16 11.57 -8.13
C VAL A 14 16.96 10.95 -7.43
N LEU A 15 15.92 10.62 -8.18
CA LEU A 15 14.68 10.02 -7.65
C LEU A 15 14.92 8.66 -6.98
N SER A 16 15.82 7.84 -7.55
CA SER A 16 16.20 6.54 -6.98
C SER A 16 16.85 6.66 -5.59
N ARG A 17 17.46 7.82 -5.29
CA ARG A 17 18.18 8.12 -4.04
C ARG A 17 17.42 9.06 -3.10
N ALA A 18 16.17 9.42 -3.41
CA ALA A 18 15.34 10.19 -2.50
C ALA A 18 15.23 9.47 -1.13
N SER A 19 15.42 10.20 -0.04
CA SER A 19 15.39 9.63 1.31
C SER A 19 13.99 9.19 1.71
N ALA A 20 13.89 8.34 2.75
CA ALA A 20 12.62 7.99 3.39
C ALA A 20 11.81 9.24 3.78
N ALA A 21 12.46 10.24 4.39
CA ALA A 21 11.84 11.52 4.73
C ALA A 21 11.32 12.29 3.52
N ALA A 22 11.99 12.24 2.36
CA ALA A 22 11.53 12.92 1.15
C ALA A 22 10.26 12.27 0.55
N VAL A 23 10.07 10.97 0.76
CA VAL A 23 8.90 10.23 0.27
C VAL A 23 7.77 10.14 1.31
N ALA A 24 8.03 10.52 2.57
CA ALA A 24 7.06 10.57 3.64
C ALA A 24 6.08 11.75 3.46
N VAL A 25 4.94 11.49 2.81
CA VAL A 25 3.89 12.48 2.59
C VAL A 25 2.78 12.27 3.62
N PRO A 26 2.38 13.24 4.45
CA PRO A 26 1.23 13.11 5.36
C PRO A 26 -0.10 12.98 4.60
N ALA A 27 -1.10 12.34 5.18
CA ALA A 27 -2.38 12.10 4.49
C ALA A 27 -3.11 13.40 4.15
N GLY A 28 -3.09 14.39 5.04
CA GLY A 28 -3.67 15.72 4.80
C GLY A 28 -2.99 16.52 3.68
N ARG A 29 -1.78 16.12 3.25
CA ARG A 29 -1.03 16.75 2.13
C ARG A 29 -0.98 15.86 0.90
N TRP A 30 -1.72 14.75 0.90
CA TRP A 30 -1.80 13.87 -0.26
C TRP A 30 -2.42 14.60 -1.45
N SER A 31 -1.73 14.60 -2.58
CA SER A 31 -2.12 15.32 -3.80
C SER A 31 -1.63 14.58 -5.05
N ASP A 32 -2.13 14.97 -6.22
CA ASP A 32 -1.67 14.42 -7.50
C ASP A 32 -0.19 14.66 -7.76
N ALA A 33 0.37 15.76 -7.24
CA ALA A 33 1.79 16.05 -7.33
C ALA A 33 2.60 15.07 -6.45
N ALA A 34 2.18 14.86 -5.20
CA ALA A 34 2.80 13.91 -4.28
C ALA A 34 2.74 12.46 -4.82
N HIS A 35 1.56 12.04 -5.31
CA HIS A 35 1.39 10.72 -5.92
C HIS A 35 2.31 10.56 -7.14
N ARG A 36 2.39 11.56 -8.03
CA ARG A 36 3.27 11.51 -9.21
C ARG A 36 4.74 11.41 -8.82
N PHE A 37 5.18 12.21 -7.85
CA PHE A 37 6.55 12.16 -7.34
C PHE A 37 6.89 10.76 -6.81
N LEU A 38 6.05 10.19 -5.95
CA LEU A 38 6.23 8.84 -5.42
C LEU A 38 6.28 7.77 -6.52
N ARG A 39 5.42 7.88 -7.53
CA ARG A 39 5.44 6.98 -8.69
C ARG A 39 6.74 7.08 -9.47
N GLN A 40 7.28 8.28 -9.64
CA GLN A 40 8.55 8.49 -10.35
C GLN A 40 9.73 7.92 -9.56
N CYS A 41 9.78 8.14 -8.23
CA CYS A 41 10.76 7.52 -7.34
C CYS A 41 10.67 5.98 -7.39
N ALA A 42 9.47 5.42 -7.27
CA ALA A 42 9.26 3.98 -7.35
C ALA A 42 9.68 3.42 -8.72
N ALA A 43 9.32 4.09 -9.82
CA ALA A 43 9.74 3.69 -11.16
C ALA A 43 11.28 3.67 -11.28
N ALA A 44 11.96 4.68 -10.74
CA ALA A 44 13.41 4.79 -10.69
C ALA A 44 14.10 3.78 -9.74
N GLY A 45 13.35 2.93 -9.02
CA GLY A 45 13.91 1.90 -8.15
C GLY A 45 14.09 2.30 -6.69
N ASN A 46 13.53 3.43 -6.27
CA ASN A 46 13.56 3.83 -4.87
C ASN A 46 12.72 2.88 -4.01
N LEU A 47 13.36 2.17 -3.08
CA LEU A 47 12.71 1.16 -2.25
C LEU A 47 11.74 1.77 -1.22
N HIS A 48 12.09 2.92 -0.64
CA HIS A 48 11.20 3.64 0.28
C HIS A 48 9.93 4.10 -0.42
N ALA A 49 10.04 4.62 -1.64
CA ALA A 49 8.88 5.01 -2.44
C ALA A 49 8.03 3.81 -2.86
N CYS A 50 8.67 2.68 -3.23
CA CYS A 50 7.96 1.44 -3.52
C CYS A 50 7.17 0.96 -2.29
N TYR A 51 7.81 0.96 -1.12
CA TYR A 51 7.18 0.59 0.13
C TYR A 51 6.01 1.52 0.49
N PHE A 52 6.27 2.83 0.59
CA PHE A 52 5.28 3.84 0.98
C PHE A 52 4.08 3.83 0.02
N LEU A 53 4.31 3.94 -1.28
CA LEU A 53 3.23 3.92 -2.27
C LEU A 53 2.52 2.55 -2.30
N GLY A 54 3.24 1.46 -2.05
CA GLY A 54 2.69 0.12 -1.92
C GLY A 54 1.66 0.03 -0.80
N MET A 55 2.03 0.47 0.41
CA MET A 55 1.16 0.53 1.59
C MET A 55 -0.09 1.37 1.32
N VAL A 56 0.09 2.60 0.81
CA VAL A 56 -1.02 3.51 0.51
C VAL A 56 -1.98 2.90 -0.52
N ARG A 57 -1.45 2.30 -1.59
CA ARG A 57 -2.30 1.67 -2.62
C ARG A 57 -3.02 0.45 -2.08
N PHE A 58 -2.36 -0.36 -1.26
CA PHE A 58 -2.92 -1.59 -0.73
C PHE A 58 -4.05 -1.32 0.27
N TYR A 59 -3.81 -0.46 1.26
CA TYR A 59 -4.70 -0.27 2.41
C TYR A 59 -5.66 0.93 2.30
N CYS A 60 -5.28 2.00 1.58
CA CYS A 60 -6.05 3.25 1.57
C CYS A 60 -6.86 3.46 0.29
N ILE A 61 -6.26 3.11 -0.86
CA ILE A 61 -6.84 3.38 -2.19
C ILE A 61 -7.54 2.13 -2.77
N GLY A 62 -7.37 0.94 -2.16
CA GLY A 62 -8.01 -0.29 -2.65
C GLY A 62 -7.36 -0.90 -3.90
N GLY A 63 -6.18 -0.42 -4.30
CA GLY A 63 -5.37 -0.96 -5.39
C GLY A 63 -4.53 -2.17 -4.98
N ARG A 64 -5.12 -3.17 -4.33
CA ARG A 64 -4.43 -4.30 -3.66
C ARG A 64 -3.36 -4.97 -4.52
N ALA A 65 -3.68 -5.40 -5.73
CA ALA A 65 -2.71 -6.07 -6.62
C ALA A 65 -1.51 -5.18 -6.95
N THR A 66 -1.76 -3.91 -7.30
CA THR A 66 -0.69 -2.94 -7.59
C THR A 66 0.10 -2.55 -6.35
N GLY A 67 -0.54 -2.50 -5.18
CA GLY A 67 0.12 -2.24 -3.89
C GLY A 67 1.04 -3.40 -3.52
N ALA A 68 0.54 -4.64 -3.58
CA ALA A 68 1.31 -5.85 -3.32
C ALA A 68 2.54 -5.97 -4.25
N ALA A 69 2.39 -5.64 -5.54
CA ALA A 69 3.51 -5.64 -6.48
C ALA A 69 4.62 -4.63 -6.10
N LEU A 70 4.25 -3.44 -5.62
CA LEU A 70 5.22 -2.45 -5.14
C LEU A 70 5.90 -2.88 -3.84
N LEU A 71 5.13 -3.46 -2.90
CA LEU A 71 5.67 -4.05 -1.67
C LEU A 71 6.65 -5.19 -2.00
N ALA A 72 6.30 -6.07 -2.96
CA ALA A 72 7.17 -7.15 -3.43
C ALA A 72 8.47 -6.62 -4.03
N ARG A 73 8.42 -5.53 -4.80
CA ARG A 73 9.62 -4.88 -5.34
C ARG A 73 10.50 -4.31 -4.22
N ALA A 74 9.92 -3.64 -3.23
CA ALA A 74 10.66 -3.12 -2.08
C ALA A 74 11.29 -4.26 -1.26
N ALA A 75 10.53 -5.32 -1.01
CA ALA A 75 10.96 -6.51 -0.27
C ALA A 75 12.08 -7.27 -0.99
N ALA A 76 11.99 -7.41 -2.32
CA ALA A 76 13.05 -7.99 -3.15
C ALA A 76 14.37 -7.20 -2.99
N GLY A 77 14.30 -5.87 -2.93
CA GLY A 77 15.43 -4.99 -2.64
C GLY A 77 15.90 -4.94 -1.18
N GLY A 78 15.32 -5.75 -0.28
CA GLY A 78 15.74 -5.82 1.13
C GLY A 78 15.11 -4.75 2.03
N HIS A 79 13.98 -4.15 1.65
CA HIS A 79 13.27 -3.23 2.54
C HIS A 79 12.54 -4.00 3.66
N ALA A 80 13.05 -3.92 4.88
CA ALA A 80 12.60 -4.76 6.01
C ALA A 80 11.10 -4.57 6.36
N ALA A 81 10.61 -3.32 6.38
CA ALA A 81 9.19 -3.05 6.62
C ALA A 81 8.29 -3.57 5.49
N ALA A 82 8.79 -3.66 4.25
CA ALA A 82 8.02 -4.18 3.12
C ALA A 82 7.92 -5.71 3.20
N LEU A 83 9.00 -6.38 3.61
CA LEU A 83 8.99 -7.82 3.92
C LEU A 83 7.97 -8.12 5.01
N TYR A 84 7.97 -7.32 6.09
CA TYR A 84 6.99 -7.46 7.16
C TYR A 84 5.55 -7.22 6.70
N ALA A 85 5.30 -6.16 5.92
CA ALA A 85 3.97 -5.89 5.37
C ALA A 85 3.46 -7.07 4.52
N LEU A 86 4.30 -7.67 3.68
CA LEU A 86 3.94 -8.88 2.93
C LEU A 86 3.71 -10.08 3.84
N ALA A 87 4.46 -10.24 4.93
CA ALA A 87 4.21 -11.29 5.91
C ALA A 87 2.80 -11.18 6.50
N VAL A 88 2.40 -9.98 6.91
CA VAL A 88 1.05 -9.69 7.41
C VAL A 88 -0.01 -10.01 6.35
N VAL A 89 0.25 -9.69 5.07
CA VAL A 89 -0.64 -10.06 3.96
C VAL A 89 -0.81 -11.57 3.87
N GLN A 90 0.26 -12.35 4.04
CA GLN A 90 0.20 -13.82 4.01
C GLN A 90 -0.51 -14.40 5.23
N PHE A 91 -0.31 -13.84 6.42
CA PHE A 91 -1.01 -14.29 7.64
C PHE A 91 -2.51 -14.01 7.58
N ASN A 92 -2.90 -12.89 6.99
CA ASN A 92 -4.30 -12.45 6.92
C ASN A 92 -5.01 -12.91 5.65
N GLY A 93 -4.28 -13.36 4.63
CA GLY A 93 -4.84 -13.72 3.32
C GLY A 93 -5.37 -12.51 2.54
N SER A 94 -4.87 -11.31 2.82
CA SER A 94 -5.44 -10.06 2.26
C SER A 94 -4.94 -9.71 0.85
N GLY A 95 -4.06 -10.54 0.26
CA GLY A 95 -3.32 -10.25 -0.96
C GLY A 95 -4.00 -10.63 -2.27
N GLY A 96 -5.06 -11.45 -2.22
CA GLY A 96 -5.69 -12.07 -3.39
C GLY A 96 -7.21 -11.88 -3.50
N VAL A 97 -7.79 -12.45 -4.56
CA VAL A 97 -9.26 -12.51 -4.79
C VAL A 97 -9.91 -13.54 -3.87
N LYS A 98 -9.17 -14.62 -3.59
CA LYS A 98 -9.51 -15.61 -2.57
C LYS A 98 -8.62 -15.29 -1.37
N ALA A 99 -9.22 -15.20 -0.18
CA ALA A 99 -8.55 -14.78 1.04
C ALA A 99 -7.62 -15.88 1.59
N ASP A 100 -6.72 -16.38 0.74
CA ASP A 100 -5.91 -17.56 1.00
C ASP A 100 -4.73 -17.15 1.87
N LYS A 101 -4.73 -17.65 3.10
CA LYS A 101 -3.63 -17.46 4.04
C LYS A 101 -2.50 -18.43 3.72
N ASP A 102 -1.27 -17.95 3.80
CA ASP A 102 -0.07 -18.79 3.80
C ASP A 102 0.81 -18.43 5.00
N PRO A 103 0.50 -18.98 6.20
CA PRO A 103 1.28 -18.69 7.40
C PRO A 103 2.75 -19.11 7.28
N ARG A 104 3.08 -20.11 6.45
CA ARG A 104 4.47 -20.55 6.25
C ARG A 104 5.26 -19.50 5.48
N ALA A 105 4.68 -18.99 4.39
CA ALA A 105 5.27 -17.86 3.66
C ALA A 105 5.37 -16.60 4.55
N GLY A 106 4.35 -16.35 5.38
CA GLY A 106 4.37 -15.26 6.37
C GLY A 106 5.56 -15.36 7.34
N VAL A 107 5.79 -16.53 7.95
CA VAL A 107 6.94 -16.75 8.83
C VAL A 107 8.26 -16.55 8.11
N ALA A 108 8.42 -17.06 6.89
CA ALA A 108 9.65 -16.90 6.12
C ALA A 108 9.96 -15.42 5.84
N LEU A 109 8.94 -14.62 5.52
CA LEU A 109 9.07 -13.18 5.32
C LEU A 109 9.40 -12.45 6.63
N CYS A 110 8.75 -12.81 7.75
CA CYS A 110 9.07 -12.27 9.07
C CYS A 110 10.51 -12.57 9.48
N ALA A 111 10.99 -13.80 9.27
CA ALA A 111 12.37 -14.18 9.56
C ALA A 111 13.37 -13.33 8.77
N ARG A 112 13.11 -13.09 7.47
CA ARG A 112 13.96 -12.23 6.63
C ARG A 112 13.92 -10.77 7.08
N ALA A 113 12.75 -10.24 7.47
CA ALA A 113 12.63 -8.88 8.00
C ALA A 113 13.33 -8.72 9.36
N ALA A 114 13.18 -9.71 10.25
CA ALA A 114 13.82 -9.75 11.56
C ALA A 114 15.36 -9.79 11.43
N TRP A 115 15.88 -10.55 10.48
CA TRP A 115 17.32 -10.59 10.17
C TRP A 115 17.87 -9.23 9.74
N LEU A 116 17.05 -8.41 9.06
CA LEU A 116 17.37 -7.02 8.70
C LEU A 116 17.15 -6.02 9.86
N GLY A 117 16.85 -6.51 11.07
CA GLY A 117 16.66 -5.68 12.27
C GLY A 117 15.25 -5.13 12.47
N HIS A 118 14.24 -5.60 11.72
CA HIS A 118 12.86 -5.14 11.89
C HIS A 118 12.22 -5.72 13.15
N VAL A 119 12.16 -4.91 14.21
CA VAL A 119 11.72 -5.34 15.55
C VAL A 119 10.30 -5.91 15.58
N PRO A 120 9.28 -5.29 14.92
CA PRO A 120 7.95 -5.89 14.86
C PRO A 120 7.93 -7.28 14.21
N ALA A 121 8.78 -7.52 13.21
CA ALA A 121 8.85 -8.83 12.55
C ALA A 121 9.49 -9.89 13.44
N LEU A 122 10.48 -9.49 14.25
CA LEU A 122 11.08 -10.36 15.25
C LEU A 122 10.07 -10.76 16.32
N ARG A 123 9.25 -9.82 16.78
CA ARG A 123 8.16 -10.09 17.73
C ARG A 123 7.16 -11.09 17.14
N GLU A 124 6.68 -10.85 15.92
CA GLU A 124 5.77 -11.77 15.23
C GLU A 124 6.37 -13.16 15.05
N LEU A 125 7.66 -13.26 14.71
CA LEU A 125 8.36 -14.53 14.62
C LEU A 125 8.40 -15.25 15.99
N GLY A 126 8.58 -14.51 17.08
CA GLY A 126 8.52 -15.03 18.44
C GLY A 126 7.17 -15.67 18.77
N HIS A 127 6.06 -15.00 18.42
CA HIS A 127 4.71 -15.54 18.58
C HIS A 127 4.48 -16.78 17.70
N CYS A 128 4.86 -16.72 16.42
CA CYS A 128 4.72 -17.85 15.49
C CYS A 128 5.40 -19.12 16.01
N LEU A 129 6.61 -19.00 16.57
CA LEU A 129 7.34 -20.13 17.16
C LEU A 129 6.74 -20.62 18.48
N GLN A 130 6.19 -19.72 19.30
CA GLN A 130 5.56 -20.08 20.56
C GLN A 130 4.30 -20.92 20.36
N ASP A 131 3.51 -20.57 19.34
CA ASP A 131 2.20 -21.16 19.05
C ASP A 131 2.26 -22.25 17.98
N GLY A 132 3.35 -22.34 17.22
CA GLY A 132 3.46 -23.25 16.07
C GLY A 132 2.65 -22.78 14.85
N TYR A 133 2.44 -21.47 14.72
CA TYR A 133 1.69 -20.88 13.60
C TYR A 133 2.60 -20.62 12.41
N GLY A 134 2.40 -21.36 11.31
CA GLY A 134 3.25 -21.24 10.11
C GLY A 134 4.67 -21.79 10.25
N ALA A 135 5.06 -22.26 11.43
CA ALA A 135 6.33 -22.93 11.70
C ALA A 135 6.15 -24.05 12.74
N ARG A 136 7.15 -24.93 12.84
CA ARG A 136 7.18 -25.92 13.94
C ARG A 136 7.30 -25.16 15.26
N ARG A 137 6.48 -25.55 16.24
CA ARG A 137 6.50 -24.97 17.58
C ARG A 137 7.89 -25.16 18.23
N ASP A 138 8.45 -24.05 18.70
CA ASP A 138 9.64 -23.96 19.53
C ASP A 138 9.45 -22.79 20.52
N ALA A 139 8.82 -23.10 21.64
CA ALA A 139 8.47 -22.10 22.64
C ALA A 139 9.70 -21.46 23.33
N ALA A 140 10.83 -22.17 23.37
CA ALA A 140 12.06 -21.65 23.98
C ALA A 140 12.68 -20.56 23.09
N THR A 141 12.84 -20.85 21.79
CA THR A 141 13.33 -19.86 20.83
C THR A 141 12.34 -18.72 20.66
N GLY A 142 11.03 -19.00 20.60
CA GLY A 142 9.98 -17.99 20.54
C GLY A 142 10.06 -16.99 21.70
N ARG A 143 10.18 -17.48 22.94
CA ARG A 143 10.37 -16.63 24.13
C ARG A 143 11.63 -15.77 24.04
N ARG A 144 12.75 -16.33 23.57
CA ARG A 144 14.01 -15.57 23.39
C ARG A 144 13.83 -14.43 22.40
N PHE A 145 13.14 -14.65 21.29
CA PHE A 145 12.86 -13.60 20.30
C PHE A 145 11.94 -12.52 20.85
N LEU A 146 10.91 -12.88 21.62
CA LEU A 146 10.02 -11.91 22.27
C LEU A 146 10.79 -11.04 23.28
N LEU A 147 11.64 -11.64 24.11
CA LEU A 147 12.49 -10.90 25.05
C LEU A 147 13.48 -9.98 24.31
N HIS A 148 14.06 -10.45 23.20
CA HIS A 148 14.95 -9.63 22.38
C HIS A 148 14.22 -8.46 21.73
N ALA A 149 13.02 -8.68 21.18
CA ALA A 149 12.21 -7.62 20.60
C ALA A 149 11.86 -6.58 21.67
N ALA A 150 11.37 -7.01 22.83
CA ALA A 150 11.07 -6.13 23.95
C ALA A 150 12.30 -5.33 24.40
N ALA A 151 13.46 -5.99 24.56
CA ALA A 151 14.69 -5.29 24.95
C ALA A 151 15.09 -4.21 23.94
N ARG A 152 14.93 -4.46 22.64
CA ARG A 152 15.19 -3.44 21.60
C ARG A 152 14.21 -2.27 21.68
N GLU A 153 12.97 -2.51 22.07
CA GLU A 153 11.97 -1.46 22.29
C GLU A 153 12.22 -0.66 23.59
N PHE A 154 12.78 -1.29 24.63
CA PHE A 154 13.10 -0.65 25.91
C PHE A 154 14.41 0.16 25.90
N LEU A 155 15.40 -0.22 25.09
CA LEU A 155 16.70 0.46 25.01
C LEU A 155 16.66 1.79 24.23
N VAL A 156 15.48 2.19 23.78
CA VAL A 156 15.18 3.48 23.16
C VAL A 156 14.86 4.45 24.29
N PRO A 157 15.73 5.43 24.61
CA PRO A 157 15.49 6.28 25.75
C PRO A 157 14.23 7.13 25.50
N SER A 158 13.23 6.96 26.36
CA SER A 158 12.07 7.85 26.47
C SER A 158 12.50 9.21 27.02
N SER A 159 13.24 10.02 26.26
CA SER A 159 13.52 11.39 26.65
C SER A 159 12.36 12.29 26.23
N HIS A 160 11.49 12.59 27.19
CA HIS A 160 10.58 13.73 27.14
C HIS A 160 11.39 15.03 27.04
N THR A 161 11.83 15.42 25.86
CA THR A 161 12.24 16.81 25.53
C THR A 161 12.42 16.93 24.01
N HIS A 162 11.62 17.81 23.40
CA HIS A 162 11.86 18.52 22.14
C HIS A 162 12.62 17.79 20.98
N ARG A 163 11.83 17.22 20.06
CA ARG A 163 12.05 17.13 18.59
C ARG A 163 13.42 17.58 18.04
N ARG A 164 14.34 16.64 17.75
CA ARG A 164 15.06 16.49 16.46
C ARG A 164 16.04 15.31 16.44
N ASN A 165 16.07 14.62 15.31
CA ASN A 165 17.07 13.65 14.82
C ASN A 165 17.16 12.30 15.55
N GLY A 166 16.48 11.31 14.98
CA GLY A 166 16.60 9.91 15.38
C GLY A 166 15.33 9.31 15.97
N GLN A 167 14.15 9.76 15.53
CA GLN A 167 12.94 8.95 15.73
C GLN A 167 13.25 7.58 15.14
N GLU A 168 13.16 6.52 15.95
CA GLU A 168 12.76 5.24 15.42
C GLU A 168 11.49 5.51 14.63
N GLU A 169 11.64 5.51 13.31
CA GLU A 169 10.62 5.95 12.38
C GLU A 169 9.41 5.06 12.60
N GLU A 170 8.44 5.54 13.38
CA GLU A 170 7.06 5.15 13.17
C GLU A 170 6.85 5.30 11.67
N ASP A 171 6.71 4.15 11.03
CA ASP A 171 6.79 4.03 9.60
C ASP A 171 5.88 5.10 8.99
N ALA A 172 6.45 5.98 8.17
CA ALA A 172 5.71 7.09 7.58
C ALA A 172 4.45 6.61 6.85
N ALA A 173 4.48 5.40 6.28
CA ALA A 173 3.31 4.78 5.67
C ALA A 173 2.26 4.39 6.72
N SER A 174 2.66 3.86 7.86
CA SER A 174 1.77 3.53 8.99
C SER A 174 1.09 4.79 9.55
N ARG A 175 1.85 5.87 9.79
CA ARG A 175 1.29 7.18 10.17
C ARG A 175 0.31 7.72 9.12
N PHE A 176 0.68 7.65 7.84
CA PHE A 176 -0.22 8.03 6.76
C PHE A 176 -1.55 7.26 6.81
N MET A 177 -1.51 5.94 7.03
CA MET A 177 -2.74 5.13 7.09
C MET A 177 -3.66 5.56 8.23
N VAL A 178 -3.12 5.79 9.43
CA VAL A 178 -3.88 6.27 10.58
C VAL A 178 -4.52 7.62 10.28
N GLU A 179 -3.73 8.58 9.79
CA GLU A 179 -4.25 9.90 9.40
C GLU A 179 -5.32 9.78 8.29
N TRP A 180 -5.11 8.92 7.30
CA TRP A 180 -6.03 8.71 6.18
C TRP A 180 -7.39 8.19 6.66
N TRP A 181 -7.40 7.18 7.53
CA TRP A 181 -8.64 6.64 8.08
C TRP A 181 -9.34 7.61 9.03
N ALA A 182 -8.60 8.39 9.82
CA ALA A 182 -9.17 9.45 10.63
C ALA A 182 -9.85 10.54 9.77
N LEU A 183 -9.20 10.98 8.68
CA LEU A 183 -9.78 11.93 7.73
C LEU A 183 -11.00 11.35 7.00
N ALA A 184 -11.02 10.04 6.72
CA ALA A 184 -12.18 9.38 6.14
C ALA A 184 -13.35 9.33 7.13
N ALA A 185 -13.08 8.94 8.38
CA ALA A 185 -14.07 8.88 9.45
C ALA A 185 -14.69 10.27 9.74
N ALA A 186 -13.88 11.33 9.76
CA ALA A 186 -14.36 12.70 9.93
C ALA A 186 -15.29 13.16 8.79
N LYS A 187 -15.15 12.61 7.58
CA LYS A 187 -16.05 12.89 6.45
C LYS A 187 -17.35 12.09 6.51
N THR A 188 -17.34 10.93 7.17
CA THR A 188 -18.52 10.08 7.37
C THR A 188 -19.29 10.42 8.66
N GLY A 189 -18.79 11.34 9.50
CA GLY A 189 -19.45 11.82 10.72
C GLY A 189 -20.57 12.83 10.50
N GLY A 190 -21.02 13.05 9.26
CA GLY A 190 -22.30 13.68 8.95
C GLY A 190 -23.35 12.59 8.73
N GLU A 191 -24.43 12.64 9.50
CA GLU A 191 -25.55 11.69 9.53
C GLU A 191 -26.00 11.19 8.13
N GLY A 192 -26.22 9.88 8.00
CA GLY A 192 -26.97 9.30 6.87
C GLY A 192 -26.41 8.01 6.27
N ASP A 193 -26.87 6.88 6.82
CA ASP A 193 -27.34 5.67 6.13
C ASP A 193 -26.59 5.13 4.87
N GLY A 194 -25.98 3.96 5.01
CA GLY A 194 -25.80 2.94 3.96
C GLY A 194 -25.13 3.33 2.62
N ASP A 195 -23.81 3.58 2.57
CA ASP A 195 -23.09 3.75 1.29
C ASP A 195 -21.86 2.84 1.13
N ALA A 196 -22.12 1.54 1.05
CA ALA A 196 -21.20 0.60 0.41
C ALA A 196 -21.36 0.74 -1.11
N ASP A 197 -20.47 1.51 -1.76
CA ASP A 197 -19.98 1.35 -3.16
C ASP A 197 -19.51 2.68 -3.79
N VAL A 198 -18.61 3.39 -3.11
CA VAL A 198 -17.96 4.59 -3.65
C VAL A 198 -16.70 4.19 -4.43
N ARG A 199 -16.69 4.42 -5.74
CA ARG A 199 -15.71 3.81 -6.67
C ARG A 199 -14.58 4.76 -7.08
N LEU A 200 -13.50 4.19 -7.62
CA LEU A 200 -12.40 4.95 -8.24
C LEU A 200 -12.57 5.04 -9.76
N CYS A 201 -12.08 6.13 -10.35
CA CYS A 201 -11.97 6.27 -11.79
C CYS A 201 -11.06 5.16 -12.35
N SER A 202 -11.56 4.40 -13.31
CA SER A 202 -10.88 3.26 -13.94
C SER A 202 -9.65 3.67 -14.74
N HIS A 203 -9.49 4.96 -15.08
CA HIS A 203 -8.27 5.45 -15.70
C HIS A 203 -7.06 5.32 -14.74
N PRO A 204 -6.03 4.48 -15.05
CA PRO A 204 -4.96 4.14 -14.10
C PRO A 204 -4.03 5.31 -13.67
N ARG A 205 -4.19 6.48 -14.30
CA ARG A 205 -3.45 7.72 -13.96
C ARG A 205 -4.35 8.83 -13.42
N CYS A 206 -5.65 8.61 -13.29
CA CYS A 206 -6.58 9.59 -12.71
C CYS A 206 -6.58 9.51 -11.18
N GLY A 207 -6.92 8.35 -10.61
CA GLY A 207 -6.95 8.17 -9.15
C GLY A 207 -8.06 8.92 -8.41
N ARG A 208 -8.96 9.62 -9.12
CA ARG A 208 -10.11 10.32 -8.51
C ARG A 208 -11.11 9.31 -7.94
N ARG A 209 -11.62 9.60 -6.74
CA ARG A 209 -12.66 8.82 -6.02
C ARG A 209 -14.00 9.52 -6.15
N GLU A 210 -15.07 8.76 -6.29
CA GLU A 210 -16.43 9.28 -6.18
C GLU A 210 -16.60 9.98 -4.82
N THR A 211 -17.32 11.08 -4.84
CA THR A 211 -17.76 11.81 -3.64
C THR A 211 -19.24 11.54 -3.34
N ARG A 212 -19.97 11.00 -4.32
CA ARG A 212 -21.37 10.56 -4.20
C ARG A 212 -21.57 9.27 -4.99
N ARG A 213 -22.51 8.44 -4.53
CA ARG A 213 -22.87 7.18 -5.21
C ARG A 213 -23.25 7.45 -6.68
N HIS A 214 -22.63 6.70 -7.58
CA HIS A 214 -22.87 6.78 -9.03
C HIS A 214 -22.54 8.15 -9.67
N GLU A 215 -21.67 8.95 -9.04
CA GLU A 215 -21.13 10.18 -9.64
C GLU A 215 -20.36 9.89 -10.94
N PHE A 216 -19.65 8.75 -11.00
CA PHE A 216 -18.86 8.41 -12.18
C PHE A 216 -19.68 7.67 -13.22
N ARG A 217 -19.46 8.04 -14.49
CA ARG A 217 -20.14 7.43 -15.63
C ARG A 217 -19.54 6.08 -15.93
N ARG A 218 -20.40 5.07 -16.10
CA ARG A 218 -19.98 3.74 -16.57
C ARG A 218 -19.70 3.78 -18.06
N CYS A 219 -18.77 2.94 -18.52
CA CYS A 219 -18.56 2.69 -19.94
C CYS A 219 -19.83 2.10 -20.55
N SER A 220 -20.39 2.74 -21.57
CA SER A 220 -21.65 2.32 -22.20
C SER A 220 -21.56 0.93 -22.87
N ALA A 221 -20.36 0.48 -23.23
CA ALA A 221 -20.17 -0.80 -23.91
C ALA A 221 -20.07 -2.00 -22.97
N CYS A 222 -19.41 -1.88 -21.81
CA CYS A 222 -19.17 -3.01 -20.90
C CYS A 222 -19.75 -2.83 -19.49
N GLY A 223 -20.18 -1.62 -19.12
CA GLY A 223 -20.75 -1.31 -17.81
C GLY A 223 -19.79 -1.42 -16.61
N SER A 224 -18.60 -2.00 -16.77
CA SER A 224 -17.70 -2.37 -15.69
C SER A 224 -16.67 -1.30 -15.33
N ALA A 225 -16.20 -0.52 -16.30
CA ALA A 225 -15.32 0.61 -16.06
C ALA A 225 -16.15 1.86 -15.73
N VAL A 226 -15.67 2.67 -14.78
CA VAL A 226 -16.29 3.93 -14.32
C VAL A 226 -15.31 5.08 -14.48
N TYR A 227 -15.78 6.24 -14.98
CA TYR A 227 -14.94 7.38 -15.29
C TYR A 227 -15.49 8.67 -14.69
N CYS A 228 -14.60 9.43 -14.06
CA CYS A 228 -14.95 10.75 -13.52
C CYS A 228 -15.17 11.81 -14.61
N SER A 229 -14.72 11.56 -15.84
CA SER A 229 -14.88 12.47 -16.98
C SER A 229 -14.73 11.73 -18.31
N ARG A 230 -15.20 12.36 -19.41
CA ARG A 230 -15.07 11.80 -20.76
C ARG A 230 -13.60 11.74 -21.21
N GLU A 231 -12.76 12.66 -20.74
CA GLU A 231 -11.32 12.67 -21.02
C GLU A 231 -10.63 11.45 -20.41
N CYS A 232 -10.97 11.10 -19.16
CA CYS A 232 -10.44 9.90 -18.51
C CYS A 232 -10.84 8.62 -19.24
N GLN A 233 -12.09 8.54 -19.70
CA GLN A 233 -12.56 7.45 -20.54
C GLN A 233 -11.75 7.35 -21.85
N ALA A 234 -11.56 8.47 -22.55
CA ALA A 234 -10.83 8.50 -23.82
C ALA A 234 -9.35 8.12 -23.67
N LEU A 235 -8.68 8.59 -22.61
CA LEU A 235 -7.29 8.28 -22.32
C LEU A 235 -7.09 6.81 -21.95
N ASP A 236 -8.01 6.25 -21.17
CA ASP A 236 -7.98 4.83 -20.80
C ASP A 236 -8.31 3.93 -22.01
N TRP A 237 -9.30 4.33 -22.82
CA TRP A 237 -9.68 3.64 -24.05
C TRP A 237 -8.50 3.44 -25.00
N LYS A 238 -7.68 4.50 -25.20
CA LYS A 238 -6.52 4.44 -26.09
C LYS A 238 -5.39 3.54 -25.58
N ARG A 239 -5.33 3.25 -24.27
CA ARG A 239 -4.17 2.61 -23.64
C ARG A 239 -4.41 1.16 -23.24
N VAL A 240 -5.52 0.89 -22.55
CA VAL A 240 -5.73 -0.39 -21.86
C VAL A 240 -7.17 -0.87 -22.05
N HIS A 241 -8.15 0.02 -21.85
CA HIS A 241 -9.54 -0.42 -21.75
C HIS A 241 -10.12 -0.97 -23.05
N ARG A 242 -9.69 -0.51 -24.24
CA ARG A 242 -10.20 -1.04 -25.53
C ARG A 242 -10.06 -2.56 -25.64
N GLY A 243 -8.92 -3.12 -25.23
CA GLY A 243 -8.70 -4.58 -25.27
C GLY A 243 -9.50 -5.35 -24.21
N GLN A 244 -9.75 -4.72 -23.07
CA GLN A 244 -10.50 -5.32 -21.95
C GLN A 244 -12.03 -5.21 -22.12
N CYS A 245 -12.49 -4.18 -22.82
CA CYS A 245 -13.90 -3.87 -23.01
C CYS A 245 -14.61 -4.95 -23.82
N ALA A 246 -13.99 -5.44 -24.90
CA ALA A 246 -14.52 -6.54 -25.72
C ALA A 246 -14.72 -7.83 -24.91
N ALA A 247 -13.74 -8.20 -24.07
CA ALA A 247 -13.82 -9.38 -23.21
C ALA A 247 -14.88 -9.27 -22.09
N ALA A 248 -15.19 -8.04 -21.65
CA ALA A 248 -16.18 -7.79 -20.60
C ALA A 248 -17.61 -7.68 -21.15
N ALA A 249 -17.80 -7.13 -22.35
CA ALA A 249 -19.12 -7.01 -22.99
C ALA A 249 -19.76 -8.38 -23.25
N SER A 250 -18.98 -9.39 -23.64
CA SER A 250 -19.45 -10.76 -23.88
C SER A 250 -19.97 -11.46 -22.61
N ARG A 251 -19.47 -11.07 -21.43
CA ARG A 251 -19.88 -11.68 -20.15
C ARG A 251 -21.25 -11.20 -19.66
N TRP A 252 -21.65 -9.98 -20.03
CA TRP A 252 -22.99 -9.45 -19.72
C TRP A 252 -24.06 -10.04 -20.64
N LEU A 253 -23.76 -10.23 -21.92
CA LEU A 253 -24.67 -10.90 -22.86
C LEU A 253 -24.91 -12.38 -22.47
N ALA A 254 -23.89 -13.07 -21.95
CA ALA A 254 -24.04 -14.44 -21.44
C ALA A 254 -24.84 -14.52 -20.12
N ALA A 255 -24.76 -13.50 -19.26
CA ALA A 255 -25.51 -13.45 -17.99
C ALA A 255 -26.96 -12.97 -18.17
N GLY A 256 -27.27 -12.25 -19.25
CA GLY A 256 -28.63 -11.79 -19.58
C GLY A 256 -29.51 -12.81 -20.31
N ASN A 257 -28.93 -13.91 -20.79
CA ASN A 257 -29.65 -15.02 -21.47
C ASN A 257 -29.90 -16.22 -20.56
N ALA A 258 -29.67 -16.08 -19.25
CA ALA A 258 -29.91 -17.12 -18.24
C ALA A 258 -31.05 -16.72 -17.29
N GLN A 259 -32.18 -16.29 -17.85
CA GLN A 259 -33.47 -16.12 -17.17
C GLN A 259 -34.55 -16.89 -17.93
#